data_AF-A0AAV9TH09-F1
#
_entry.id   AF-A0AAV9TH09-F1
#
_cell.length_a   1.000
_cell.length_b   1.000
_cell.length_c   1.000
_cell.angle_alpha   90.00
_cell.angle_beta   90.00
_cell.angle_gamma   90.00
#
_symmetry.space_group_name_H-M   'P 1'
#
loop_
_entity.id
_entity.type
_entity.pdbx_description
1 polymer ?
#
loop_
_entity_poly.entity_id
_entity_poly.type
_entity_poly.pdbx_seq_one_letter_code
_entity_poly.pdbx_strand_id
1 'polypeptide(L)'
;MRASEASGTAKKTKTTASGASAAANESRWSTKSKRWSAVSASRNADDDYKKAMEDIEYAYTYTCRCPLRTKGGDPDDEDEDEEDDDDEGDEGEKQPKAKCDGGKTCLCMKPAAEHPDAPFVITNAGYRKLMNQQVHCQVRDPDNFDMYTYNDHYAYGILQVIQNLVLDYEEVKENWREQWVICETIAPSIWFLSGGDFVMADDGELCRRTARLIGNLFLATFARLEREGVLAPDSEVKDLDIVMAGMFKVASAFRGSSLLEGETRIKKSKKRPFPSVAETFDNYVAAYAKKHGITLRGVPKLKDLLEEVDDDVELPTVEQHGKDPWGWAAAFSKCKTRKTVGGDGLDITSWTSAERKKHAFDKKDPLGKKELDAIKKGFVTMLG
;
A
#
# COMPACT_ATOMS: atom_id res chain seq x y z
N MET A 1 59.31 44.54 -21.84
CA MET A 1 58.03 45.26 -21.65
C MET A 1 56.89 44.28 -21.86
N ARG A 2 56.09 44.04 -20.80
CA ARG A 2 54.83 43.29 -20.83
C ARG A 2 53.69 44.31 -20.86
N ALA A 3 52.65 44.04 -21.65
CA ALA A 3 51.24 44.47 -21.50
C ALA A 3 50.56 44.14 -22.86
N SER A 4 49.71 43.10 -22.95
CA SER A 4 48.28 43.04 -22.59
C SER A 4 47.38 43.70 -23.63
N GLU A 5 46.48 42.93 -24.24
CA GLU A 5 45.19 43.44 -24.69
C GLU A 5 44.14 42.33 -24.75
N ALA A 6 42.95 42.69 -24.29
CA ALA A 6 41.87 41.82 -23.86
C ALA A 6 40.85 41.59 -24.98
N SER A 7 40.29 40.38 -25.02
CA SER A 7 39.15 40.01 -25.85
C SER A 7 37.85 40.37 -25.13
N GLY A 8 37.05 41.28 -25.71
CA GLY A 8 35.70 41.60 -25.28
C GLY A 8 34.69 40.56 -25.72
N THR A 9 33.83 40.12 -24.79
CA THR A 9 32.76 39.16 -25.02
C THR A 9 31.43 39.90 -25.20
N ALA A 10 30.80 39.77 -26.37
CA ALA A 10 29.43 40.24 -26.62
C ALA A 10 28.43 39.06 -26.58
N LYS A 11 27.32 39.29 -25.87
CA LYS A 11 26.19 38.38 -25.62
C LYS A 11 25.58 37.79 -26.90
N LYS A 12 25.30 36.48 -26.87
CA LYS A 12 24.24 35.85 -27.67
C LYS A 12 23.26 35.13 -26.74
N THR A 13 22.02 35.62 -26.77
CA THR A 13 20.82 35.02 -26.18
C THR A 13 20.62 33.61 -26.76
N LYS A 14 20.40 32.59 -25.91
CA LYS A 14 19.98 31.26 -26.35
C LYS A 14 18.70 30.85 -25.63
N THR A 15 17.71 30.63 -26.48
CA THR A 15 16.32 30.21 -26.25
C THR A 15 16.24 28.95 -25.39
N THR A 16 15.25 28.96 -24.51
CA THR A 16 14.77 27.86 -23.66
C THR A 16 14.45 26.61 -24.47
N ALA A 17 15.09 25.50 -24.14
CA ALA A 17 14.68 24.15 -24.55
C ALA A 17 13.98 23.48 -23.35
N SER A 18 12.67 23.71 -23.25
CA SER A 18 11.74 22.81 -22.58
C SER A 18 11.68 21.52 -23.40
N GLY A 19 12.15 20.40 -22.85
CA GLY A 19 12.14 19.12 -23.57
C GLY A 19 13.05 18.04 -23.00
N ALA A 20 13.83 18.31 -21.96
CA ALA A 20 14.77 17.34 -21.39
C ALA A 20 14.25 16.54 -20.18
N SER A 21 12.99 16.73 -19.73
CA SER A 21 12.47 16.06 -18.52
C SER A 21 11.67 14.78 -18.77
N ALA A 22 11.40 14.39 -20.02
CA ALA A 22 10.55 13.22 -20.30
C ALA A 22 11.29 11.88 -20.45
N ALA A 23 12.63 11.88 -20.57
CA ALA A 23 13.39 10.69 -20.97
C ALA A 23 14.19 10.01 -19.84
N ALA A 24 13.98 10.37 -18.57
CA ALA A 24 14.77 9.85 -17.43
C ALA A 24 14.05 8.82 -16.55
N ASN A 25 12.83 8.37 -16.93
CA ASN A 25 11.98 7.55 -16.07
C ASN A 25 11.76 6.11 -16.58
N GLU A 26 12.72 5.54 -17.31
CA GLU A 26 12.75 4.12 -17.73
C GLU A 26 13.12 3.17 -16.55
N SER A 27 12.53 3.40 -15.38
CA SER A 27 12.75 2.56 -14.20
C SER A 27 12.04 1.22 -14.41
N ARG A 28 12.83 0.18 -14.67
CA ARG A 28 12.37 -1.21 -14.61
C ARG A 28 12.16 -1.60 -13.15
N TRP A 29 11.09 -2.33 -12.86
CA TRP A 29 10.85 -2.95 -11.55
C TRP A 29 12.14 -3.62 -11.04
N SER A 30 12.52 -3.38 -9.79
CA SER A 30 13.78 -3.89 -9.21
C SER A 30 13.91 -5.41 -9.40
N THR A 31 14.80 -5.84 -10.30
CA THR A 31 15.11 -7.26 -10.54
C THR A 31 16.12 -7.84 -9.54
N LYS A 32 16.62 -7.02 -8.61
CA LYS A 32 17.78 -7.33 -7.76
C LYS A 32 17.40 -7.75 -6.34
N SER A 33 16.13 -8.00 -6.05
CA SER A 33 15.70 -8.33 -4.70
C SER A 33 16.28 -9.68 -4.27
N LYS A 34 17.14 -9.65 -3.24
CA LYS A 34 17.75 -10.84 -2.62
C LYS A 34 16.97 -11.32 -1.40
N ARG A 35 15.77 -10.78 -1.18
CA ARG A 35 14.95 -11.05 0.01
C ARG A 35 14.18 -12.37 -0.08
N TRP A 36 14.09 -12.94 -1.27
CA TRP A 36 13.36 -14.16 -1.54
C TRP A 36 14.28 -15.38 -1.58
N SER A 37 13.79 -16.49 -1.04
CA SER A 37 14.38 -17.80 -1.15
C SER A 37 14.43 -18.28 -2.61
N ALA A 38 15.36 -19.19 -2.91
CA ALA A 38 15.57 -19.69 -4.28
C ALA A 38 14.41 -20.55 -4.82
N VAL A 39 13.47 -20.96 -3.97
CA VAL A 39 12.22 -21.62 -4.34
C VAL A 39 11.20 -21.19 -3.30
N SER A 40 10.27 -20.30 -3.66
CA SER A 40 9.14 -19.91 -2.81
C SER A 40 8.02 -19.32 -3.67
N ALA A 41 6.79 -19.47 -3.22
CA ALA A 41 5.62 -18.87 -3.85
C ALA A 41 5.69 -17.33 -3.78
N SER A 42 6.23 -16.76 -2.70
CA SER A 42 6.45 -15.31 -2.62
C SER A 42 7.37 -14.80 -3.72
N ARG A 43 8.47 -15.50 -4.02
CA ARG A 43 9.32 -15.13 -5.16
C ARG A 43 8.56 -15.19 -6.47
N ASN A 44 7.84 -16.28 -6.70
CA ASN A 44 7.12 -16.48 -7.95
C ASN A 44 6.05 -15.41 -8.17
N ALA A 45 5.33 -15.00 -7.11
CA ALA A 45 4.38 -13.91 -7.17
C ALA A 45 5.05 -12.57 -7.52
N ASP A 46 6.19 -12.26 -6.91
CA ASP A 46 6.98 -11.05 -7.20
C ASP A 46 7.52 -11.04 -8.64
N ASP A 47 8.05 -12.16 -9.12
CA ASP A 47 8.55 -12.31 -10.49
C ASP A 47 7.41 -12.22 -11.52
N ASP A 48 6.27 -12.85 -11.25
CA ASP A 48 5.08 -12.78 -12.10
C ASP A 48 4.53 -11.34 -12.19
N TYR A 49 4.49 -10.60 -11.08
CA TYR A 49 4.12 -9.18 -11.08
C TYR A 49 5.05 -8.37 -12.00
N LYS A 50 6.37 -8.51 -11.83
CA LYS A 50 7.36 -7.77 -12.63
C LYS A 50 7.23 -8.07 -14.11
N LYS A 51 6.98 -9.33 -14.46
CA LYS A 51 6.74 -9.77 -15.83
C LYS A 51 5.43 -9.22 -16.39
N ALA A 52 4.35 -9.27 -15.62
CA ALA A 52 3.05 -8.79 -16.05
C ALA A 52 3.03 -7.27 -16.26
N MET A 53 3.86 -6.54 -15.52
CA MET A 53 3.96 -5.08 -15.58
C MET A 53 5.16 -4.58 -16.40
N GLU A 54 5.77 -5.44 -17.23
CA GLU A 54 6.94 -5.07 -18.05
C GLU A 54 6.60 -3.93 -19.03
N ASP A 55 5.37 -3.92 -19.55
CA ASP A 55 4.83 -2.79 -20.31
C ASP A 55 4.43 -1.65 -19.36
N ILE A 56 5.21 -0.57 -19.41
CA ILE A 56 5.05 0.63 -18.58
C ILE A 56 3.72 1.35 -18.84
N GLU A 57 3.29 1.43 -20.10
CA GLU A 57 2.02 2.12 -20.44
C GLU A 57 0.84 1.33 -19.88
N TYR A 58 0.86 0.01 -20.06
CA TYR A 58 -0.13 -0.87 -19.46
C TYR A 58 -0.12 -0.78 -17.93
N ALA A 59 1.07 -0.81 -17.30
CA ALA A 59 1.22 -0.83 -15.85
C ALA A 59 0.59 0.41 -15.18
N TYR A 60 0.83 1.60 -15.73
CA TYR A 60 0.31 2.86 -15.19
C TYR A 60 -1.04 3.29 -15.76
N THR A 61 -1.68 2.45 -16.58
CA THR A 61 -3.05 2.71 -17.02
C THR A 61 -4.02 2.54 -15.86
N TYR A 62 -4.84 3.57 -15.65
CA TYR A 62 -5.92 3.57 -14.67
C TYR A 62 -7.13 2.83 -15.21
N THR A 63 -7.63 1.89 -14.41
CA THR A 63 -8.83 1.12 -14.75
C THR A 63 -9.82 1.14 -13.60
N CYS A 64 -11.10 1.08 -13.97
CA CYS A 64 -12.19 1.00 -13.03
C CYS A 64 -12.23 -0.36 -12.34
N ARG A 65 -12.79 -0.38 -11.14
CA ARG A 65 -12.96 -1.56 -10.32
C ARG A 65 -14.27 -1.43 -9.54
N CYS A 66 -14.87 -2.57 -9.22
CA CYS A 66 -15.99 -2.58 -8.29
C CYS A 66 -15.52 -2.06 -6.93
N PRO A 67 -16.40 -1.39 -6.16
CA PRO A 67 -16.11 -0.98 -4.81
C PRO A 67 -15.57 -2.14 -3.98
N LEU A 68 -14.46 -1.90 -3.29
CA LEU A 68 -13.89 -2.82 -2.33
C LEU A 68 -14.83 -2.88 -1.11
N ARG A 69 -15.61 -3.96 -0.98
CA ARG A 69 -16.53 -4.18 0.16
C ARG A 69 -15.76 -4.76 1.35
N THR A 70 -15.91 -4.18 2.53
CA THR A 70 -15.24 -4.67 3.76
C THR A 70 -15.40 -6.19 3.94
N LYS A 71 -14.32 -6.86 4.34
CA LYS A 71 -14.38 -8.21 4.91
C LYS A 71 -15.21 -8.12 6.20
N GLY A 72 -16.25 -8.94 6.31
CA GLY A 72 -17.17 -8.91 7.44
C GLY A 72 -18.26 -7.86 7.23
N GLY A 73 -19.52 -8.31 7.27
CA GLY A 73 -20.63 -7.43 7.57
C GLY A 73 -20.37 -6.72 8.90
N ASP A 74 -21.06 -5.60 9.11
CA ASP A 74 -21.19 -5.03 10.45
C ASP A 74 -21.57 -6.17 11.42
N PRO A 75 -20.99 -6.24 12.62
CA PRO A 75 -21.52 -7.10 13.68
C PRO A 75 -22.98 -6.74 14.05
N ASP A 76 -23.46 -5.56 13.64
CA ASP A 76 -24.86 -5.14 13.74
C ASP A 76 -25.75 -5.69 12.60
N ASP A 77 -25.19 -6.51 11.69
CA ASP A 77 -25.89 -7.24 10.62
C ASP A 77 -25.89 -8.77 10.94
N GLU A 78 -25.71 -9.13 12.21
CA GLU A 78 -26.16 -10.42 12.75
C GLU A 78 -27.69 -10.35 12.83
N ASP A 79 -28.36 -10.64 11.70
CA ASP A 79 -29.79 -10.92 11.67
C ASP A 79 -30.06 -12.05 12.68
N GLU A 80 -30.61 -11.67 13.82
CA GLU A 80 -31.26 -12.54 14.79
C GLU A 80 -32.31 -13.35 14.02
N ASP A 81 -32.10 -14.67 13.93
CA ASP A 81 -33.17 -15.61 13.62
C ASP A 81 -34.24 -15.46 14.72
N GLU A 82 -35.38 -14.84 14.45
CA GLU A 82 -36.62 -15.10 15.19
C GLU A 82 -37.87 -14.67 14.39
N GLU A 83 -38.55 -15.70 13.86
CA GLU A 83 -40.00 -15.92 13.73
C GLU A 83 -40.94 -14.89 13.06
N ASP A 84 -41.85 -15.44 12.24
CA ASP A 84 -43.04 -14.81 11.67
C ASP A 84 -43.72 -13.83 12.64
N ASP A 85 -43.85 -12.57 12.24
CA ASP A 85 -45.09 -11.83 12.42
C ASP A 85 -45.21 -10.71 11.36
N ASP A 86 -46.35 -10.73 10.69
CA ASP A 86 -46.79 -9.75 9.69
C ASP A 86 -46.79 -8.33 10.28
N ASP A 87 -45.97 -7.41 9.74
CA ASP A 87 -46.36 -5.99 9.73
C ASP A 87 -45.81 -5.25 8.50
N GLU A 88 -46.73 -4.58 7.82
CA GLU A 88 -46.51 -3.82 6.60
C GLU A 88 -45.79 -2.50 6.89
N GLY A 89 -44.68 -2.25 6.17
CA GLY A 89 -44.26 -0.89 5.84
C GLY A 89 -42.82 -0.54 6.20
N ASP A 90 -41.93 -0.67 5.22
CA ASP A 90 -41.11 0.45 4.73
C ASP A 90 -40.37 0.00 3.45
N GLU A 91 -40.82 0.49 2.30
CA GLU A 91 -40.18 0.26 1.00
C GLU A 91 -38.90 1.12 0.87
N GLY A 92 -37.87 0.78 1.63
CA GLY A 92 -36.50 1.20 1.34
C GLY A 92 -35.89 0.23 0.32
N GLU A 93 -35.87 0.57 -0.96
CA GLU A 93 -35.22 -0.22 -2.03
C GLU A 93 -33.78 -0.60 -1.63
N LYS A 94 -33.60 -1.82 -1.09
CA LYS A 94 -32.27 -2.45 -0.98
C LYS A 94 -31.77 -2.68 -2.41
N GLN A 95 -31.00 -1.73 -2.96
CA GLN A 95 -30.42 -1.88 -4.29
C GLN A 95 -29.65 -3.22 -4.37
N PRO A 96 -29.94 -4.06 -5.38
CA PRO A 96 -29.38 -5.39 -5.45
C PRO A 96 -27.85 -5.33 -5.54
N LYS A 97 -27.19 -6.07 -4.64
CA LYS A 97 -25.74 -6.26 -4.55
C LYS A 97 -25.22 -6.94 -5.83
N ALA A 98 -25.02 -6.20 -6.92
CA ALA A 98 -24.43 -6.77 -8.13
C ALA A 98 -23.03 -7.33 -7.81
N LYS A 99 -22.88 -8.66 -7.88
CA LYS A 99 -21.59 -9.34 -7.66
C LYS A 99 -20.63 -8.94 -8.78
N CYS A 100 -19.36 -8.69 -8.43
CA CYS A 100 -18.32 -8.43 -9.41
C CYS A 100 -18.16 -9.64 -10.34
N ASP A 101 -18.26 -9.42 -11.65
CA ASP A 101 -18.15 -10.48 -12.66
C ASP A 101 -16.90 -10.34 -13.54
N GLY A 102 -15.93 -9.56 -13.07
CA GLY A 102 -14.68 -9.30 -13.78
C GLY A 102 -14.84 -8.39 -15.00
N GLY A 103 -15.90 -7.60 -15.08
CA GLY A 103 -16.12 -6.63 -16.15
C GLY A 103 -17.00 -7.15 -17.28
N LYS A 104 -17.66 -8.31 -17.12
CA LYS A 104 -18.64 -8.81 -18.10
C LYS A 104 -19.85 -7.90 -18.16
N THR A 105 -20.34 -7.45 -17.00
CA THR A 105 -21.43 -6.48 -16.88
C THR A 105 -21.06 -5.30 -15.99
N CYS A 106 -20.11 -5.46 -15.05
CA CYS A 106 -19.67 -4.37 -14.18
C CYS A 106 -18.61 -3.47 -14.85
N LEU A 107 -18.17 -2.42 -14.14
CA LEU A 107 -17.16 -1.47 -14.62
C LEU A 107 -15.72 -1.99 -14.50
N CYS A 108 -15.48 -3.15 -13.89
CA CYS A 108 -14.13 -3.68 -13.72
C CYS A 108 -13.35 -3.74 -15.04
N MET A 109 -12.08 -3.38 -14.97
CA MET A 109 -11.11 -3.41 -16.08
C MET A 109 -11.38 -2.39 -17.21
N LYS A 110 -12.49 -1.65 -17.17
CA LYS A 110 -12.74 -0.60 -18.16
C LYS A 110 -11.80 0.60 -17.94
N PRO A 111 -11.43 1.35 -18.99
CA PRO A 111 -10.58 2.53 -18.86
C PRO A 111 -11.21 3.58 -17.95
N ALA A 112 -10.46 4.10 -16.97
CA ALA A 112 -10.99 5.09 -16.04
C ALA A 112 -11.35 6.42 -16.74
N ALA A 113 -10.67 6.76 -17.83
CA ALA A 113 -10.94 7.97 -18.61
C ALA A 113 -12.36 7.98 -19.23
N GLU A 114 -12.95 6.82 -19.46
CA GLU A 114 -14.31 6.68 -20.01
C GLU A 114 -15.40 6.68 -18.92
N HIS A 115 -14.98 6.66 -17.65
CA HIS A 115 -15.85 6.53 -16.48
C HIS A 115 -15.37 7.42 -15.32
N PRO A 116 -15.44 8.76 -15.44
CA PRO A 116 -14.96 9.69 -14.41
C PRO A 116 -15.65 9.52 -13.06
N ASP A 117 -16.92 9.09 -13.08
CA ASP A 117 -17.74 8.85 -11.90
C ASP A 117 -17.53 7.47 -11.28
N ALA A 118 -16.61 6.66 -11.82
CA ALA A 118 -16.34 5.33 -11.28
C ALA A 118 -15.90 5.42 -9.80
N PRO A 119 -16.51 4.61 -8.92
CA PRO A 119 -16.32 4.75 -7.48
C PRO A 119 -14.95 4.28 -7.00
N PHE A 120 -14.30 3.35 -7.72
CA PHE A 120 -12.97 2.84 -7.41
C PHE A 120 -12.14 2.76 -8.70
N VAL A 121 -11.03 3.49 -8.73
CA VAL A 121 -10.05 3.56 -9.82
C VAL A 121 -8.68 3.27 -9.22
N ILE A 122 -7.85 2.53 -9.97
CA ILE A 122 -6.50 2.13 -9.55
C ILE A 122 -5.66 1.82 -10.80
N THR A 123 -4.34 1.94 -10.73
CA THR A 123 -3.49 1.47 -11.82
C THR A 123 -3.53 -0.06 -11.94
N ASN A 124 -3.20 -0.59 -13.13
CA ASN A 124 -3.04 -2.03 -13.32
C ASN A 124 -1.93 -2.58 -12.41
N ALA A 125 -0.84 -1.83 -12.23
CA ALA A 125 0.24 -2.17 -11.31
C ALA A 125 -0.24 -2.23 -9.86
N GLY A 126 -0.92 -1.20 -9.35
CA GLY A 126 -1.48 -1.17 -8.00
C GLY A 126 -2.43 -2.34 -7.74
N TYR A 127 -3.34 -2.63 -8.68
CA TYR A 127 -4.26 -3.73 -8.54
C TYR A 127 -3.57 -5.10 -8.54
N ARG A 128 -2.63 -5.35 -9.47
CA ARG A 128 -1.90 -6.63 -9.51
C ARG A 128 -1.08 -6.80 -8.22
N LYS A 129 -0.43 -5.74 -7.75
CA LYS A 129 0.38 -5.77 -6.53
C LYS A 129 -0.49 -6.00 -5.29
N LEU A 130 -1.69 -5.41 -5.24
CA LEU A 130 -2.70 -5.67 -4.20
C LEU A 130 -3.13 -7.14 -4.18
N MET A 131 -3.48 -7.72 -5.33
CA MET A 131 -3.89 -9.14 -5.40
C MET A 131 -2.74 -10.07 -5.01
N ASN A 132 -1.50 -9.73 -5.35
CA ASN A 132 -0.32 -10.47 -4.90
C ASN A 132 -0.17 -10.49 -3.37
N GLN A 133 -0.67 -9.47 -2.64
CA GLN A 133 -0.61 -9.50 -1.18
C GLN A 133 -1.47 -10.64 -0.61
N GLN A 134 -2.59 -11.00 -1.25
CA GLN A 134 -3.38 -12.17 -0.84
C GLN A 134 -2.56 -13.45 -0.92
N VAL A 135 -1.84 -13.66 -2.03
CA VAL A 135 -0.93 -14.80 -2.20
C VAL A 135 0.09 -14.82 -1.07
N HIS A 136 0.73 -13.68 -0.79
CA HIS A 136 1.73 -13.59 0.28
C HIS A 136 1.15 -13.89 1.67
N CYS A 137 -0.08 -13.47 1.97
CA CYS A 137 -0.76 -13.80 3.22
C CYS A 137 -1.06 -15.31 3.29
N GLN A 138 -1.67 -15.88 2.26
CA GLN A 138 -2.10 -17.28 2.24
C GLN A 138 -0.95 -18.26 2.48
N VAL A 139 0.21 -18.02 1.86
CA VAL A 139 1.38 -18.91 2.00
C VAL A 139 2.09 -18.79 3.34
N ARG A 140 1.65 -17.86 4.20
CA ARG A 140 2.14 -17.64 5.57
C ARG A 140 1.12 -18.05 6.63
N ASP A 141 -0.02 -18.57 6.22
CA ASP A 141 -1.06 -19.06 7.12
C ASP A 141 -0.89 -20.58 7.30
N PRO A 142 -0.48 -21.07 8.49
CA PRO A 142 -0.36 -22.49 8.76
C PRO A 142 -1.64 -23.29 8.53
N ASP A 143 -2.81 -22.66 8.69
CA ASP A 143 -4.10 -23.34 8.53
C ASP A 143 -4.34 -23.74 7.07
N ASN A 144 -3.82 -22.96 6.10
CA ASN A 144 -3.85 -23.33 4.67
C ASN A 144 -2.98 -24.56 4.33
N PHE A 145 -2.24 -25.11 5.29
CA PHE A 145 -1.37 -26.26 5.10
C PHE A 145 -1.63 -27.39 6.11
N ASP A 146 -2.73 -27.37 6.86
CA ASP A 146 -3.00 -28.33 7.93
C ASP A 146 -1.82 -28.44 8.93
N MET A 147 -1.28 -27.28 9.32
CA MET A 147 -0.11 -27.17 10.18
C MET A 147 -0.39 -26.34 11.43
N TYR A 148 0.33 -26.66 12.52
CA TYR A 148 0.49 -25.74 13.64
C TYR A 148 1.97 -25.43 13.88
N THR A 149 2.29 -24.14 13.95
CA THR A 149 3.63 -23.63 14.20
C THR A 149 3.71 -23.02 15.59
N TYR A 150 3.07 -21.87 15.79
CA TYR A 150 2.86 -21.17 17.05
C TYR A 150 1.73 -20.16 16.87
N ASN A 151 1.08 -19.72 17.96
CA ASN A 151 -0.15 -18.91 17.94
C ASN A 151 -0.14 -17.72 16.95
N ASP A 152 0.93 -16.93 16.96
CA ASP A 152 0.95 -15.65 16.23
C ASP A 152 1.61 -15.76 14.85
N HIS A 153 1.84 -16.98 14.36
CA HIS A 153 2.60 -17.19 13.12
C HIS A 153 2.04 -16.40 11.96
N TYR A 154 0.72 -16.46 11.76
CA TYR A 154 0.06 -15.74 10.67
C TYR A 154 0.21 -14.23 10.82
N ALA A 155 0.00 -13.68 12.01
CA ALA A 155 0.15 -12.24 12.28
C ALA A 155 1.58 -11.74 12.01
N TYR A 156 2.59 -12.50 12.45
CA TYR A 156 4.00 -12.23 12.11
C TYR A 156 4.27 -12.39 10.61
N GLY A 157 3.58 -13.32 9.96
CA GLY A 157 3.55 -13.48 8.51
C GLY A 157 3.07 -12.21 7.82
N ILE A 158 1.93 -11.66 8.25
CA ILE A 158 1.38 -10.41 7.71
C ILE A 158 2.32 -9.23 7.98
N LEU A 159 2.91 -9.13 9.17
CA LEU A 159 3.97 -8.14 9.45
C LEU A 159 5.11 -8.23 8.41
N GLN A 160 5.55 -9.43 8.05
CA GLN A 160 6.58 -9.63 7.02
C GLN A 160 6.11 -9.16 5.63
N VAL A 161 4.84 -9.39 5.26
CA VAL A 161 4.24 -8.90 4.01
C VAL A 161 4.26 -7.37 3.95
N ILE A 162 3.78 -6.70 5.00
CA ILE A 162 3.79 -5.24 5.11
C ILE A 162 5.22 -4.70 5.06
N GLN A 163 6.16 -5.33 5.77
CA GLN A 163 7.57 -4.96 5.73
C GLN A 163 8.17 -5.09 4.33
N ASN A 164 7.77 -6.08 3.53
CA ASN A 164 8.20 -6.20 2.15
C ASN A 164 7.69 -5.03 1.28
N LEU A 165 6.46 -4.55 1.48
CA LEU A 165 5.96 -3.34 0.80
C LEU A 165 6.75 -2.09 1.18
N VAL A 166 7.12 -1.96 2.47
CA VAL A 166 8.01 -0.89 2.96
C VAL A 166 9.40 -0.97 2.32
N LEU A 167 9.95 -2.17 2.13
CA LEU A 167 11.22 -2.38 1.44
C LEU A 167 11.11 -2.03 -0.05
N ASP A 168 10.04 -2.46 -0.73
CA ASP A 168 9.76 -2.08 -2.11
C ASP A 168 9.74 -0.56 -2.28
N TYR A 169 9.14 0.17 -1.34
CA TYR A 169 9.03 1.62 -1.38
C TYR A 169 10.40 2.32 -1.34
N GLU A 170 11.33 1.78 -0.55
CA GLU A 170 12.71 2.26 -0.52
C GLU A 170 13.49 1.85 -1.78
N GLU A 171 13.29 0.63 -2.28
CA GLU A 171 13.98 0.14 -3.48
C GLU A 171 13.67 1.02 -4.70
N VAL A 172 12.44 1.54 -4.79
CA VAL A 172 11.96 2.38 -5.89
C VAL A 172 11.99 3.87 -5.57
N LYS A 173 12.79 4.30 -4.59
CA LYS A 173 12.80 5.70 -4.10
C LYS A 173 13.16 6.76 -5.13
N GLU A 174 13.74 6.40 -6.27
CA GLU A 174 13.98 7.35 -7.35
C GLU A 174 12.75 7.51 -8.27
N ASN A 175 11.80 6.57 -8.25
CA ASN A 175 10.58 6.60 -9.06
C ASN A 175 9.33 6.83 -8.20
N TRP A 176 8.76 8.04 -8.28
CA TRP A 176 7.57 8.39 -7.51
C TRP A 176 6.33 7.58 -7.93
N ARG A 177 6.23 7.17 -9.21
CA ARG A 177 5.09 6.40 -9.71
C ARG A 177 5.04 5.01 -9.09
N GLU A 178 6.20 4.35 -8.99
CA GLU A 178 6.30 3.05 -8.31
C GLU A 178 6.07 3.19 -6.80
N GLN A 179 6.51 4.29 -6.19
CA GLN A 179 6.15 4.59 -4.80
C GLN A 179 4.64 4.77 -4.62
N TRP A 180 3.96 5.42 -5.57
CA TRP A 180 2.51 5.57 -5.54
C TRP A 180 1.78 4.24 -5.69
N VAL A 181 2.22 3.35 -6.59
CA VAL A 181 1.70 1.97 -6.72
C VAL A 181 1.74 1.21 -5.38
N ILE A 182 2.73 1.49 -4.54
CA ILE A 182 2.82 0.90 -3.20
C ILE A 182 1.80 1.52 -2.24
N CYS A 183 1.54 2.82 -2.34
CA CYS A 183 0.43 3.48 -1.61
C CYS A 183 -0.94 2.92 -2.03
N GLU A 184 -1.19 2.77 -3.34
CA GLU A 184 -2.37 2.13 -3.92
C GLU A 184 -2.56 0.70 -3.39
N THR A 185 -1.46 0.03 -3.06
CA THR A 185 -1.47 -1.34 -2.50
C THR A 185 -1.73 -1.35 -0.99
N ILE A 186 -0.95 -0.58 -0.20
CA ILE A 186 -0.93 -0.67 1.27
C ILE A 186 -2.29 -0.37 1.87
N ALA A 187 -2.95 0.72 1.43
CA ALA A 187 -4.23 1.12 2.02
C ALA A 187 -5.28 0.00 1.92
N PRO A 188 -5.70 -0.44 0.71
CA PRO A 188 -6.66 -1.53 0.60
C PRO A 188 -6.15 -2.88 1.10
N SER A 189 -4.83 -3.14 1.11
CA SER A 189 -4.33 -4.35 1.77
C SER A 189 -4.72 -4.39 3.25
N ILE A 190 -4.65 -3.27 3.95
CA ILE A 190 -4.91 -3.19 5.38
C ILE A 190 -6.40 -3.26 5.69
N TRP A 191 -7.23 -2.44 5.04
CA TRP A 191 -8.64 -2.30 5.44
C TRP A 191 -9.61 -3.21 4.68
N PHE A 192 -9.22 -3.78 3.54
CA PHE A 192 -10.08 -4.64 2.73
C PHE A 192 -9.59 -6.10 2.65
N LEU A 193 -8.28 -6.32 2.71
CA LEU A 193 -7.70 -7.68 2.72
C LEU A 193 -7.26 -8.08 4.13
N SER A 194 -6.35 -9.05 4.22
CA SER A 194 -5.77 -9.54 5.47
C SER A 194 -4.53 -8.76 5.93
N GLY A 195 -4.24 -7.62 5.31
CA GLY A 195 -3.10 -6.79 5.71
C GLY A 195 -3.27 -6.22 7.12
N GLY A 196 -4.50 -6.05 7.62
CA GLY A 196 -4.77 -5.61 8.99
C GLY A 196 -4.46 -6.67 10.06
N ASP A 197 -4.44 -7.96 9.71
CA ASP A 197 -4.32 -9.06 10.68
C ASP A 197 -2.96 -9.07 11.42
N PHE A 198 -1.99 -8.26 10.97
CA PHE A 198 -0.72 -8.06 11.67
C PHE A 198 -0.89 -7.57 13.11
N VAL A 199 -2.00 -6.88 13.41
CA VAL A 199 -2.30 -6.35 14.75
C VAL A 199 -2.46 -7.45 15.80
N MET A 200 -2.70 -8.69 15.37
CA MET A 200 -2.87 -9.86 16.23
C MET A 200 -1.56 -10.43 16.77
N ALA A 201 -0.40 -9.88 16.39
CA ALA A 201 0.89 -10.31 16.93
C ALA A 201 1.09 -9.81 18.37
N ASP A 202 1.63 -10.66 19.25
CA ASP A 202 1.92 -10.35 20.65
C ASP A 202 2.97 -9.22 20.86
N ASP A 203 3.79 -8.91 19.86
CA ASP A 203 4.71 -7.76 19.88
C ASP A 203 3.99 -6.45 19.52
N GLY A 204 3.13 -5.98 20.43
CA GLY A 204 2.34 -4.77 20.23
C GLY A 204 3.17 -3.51 19.94
N GLU A 205 4.43 -3.44 20.41
CA GLU A 205 5.32 -2.32 20.07
C GLU A 205 5.82 -2.40 18.62
N LEU A 206 6.10 -3.59 18.10
CA LEU A 206 6.38 -3.77 16.68
C LEU A 206 5.16 -3.39 15.83
N CYS A 207 3.95 -3.77 16.24
CA CYS A 207 2.70 -3.40 15.57
C CYS A 207 2.51 -1.87 15.53
N ARG A 208 2.62 -1.18 16.69
CA ARG A 208 2.54 0.29 16.78
C ARG A 208 3.57 0.99 15.90
N ARG A 209 4.82 0.52 15.94
CA ARG A 209 5.90 1.09 15.10
C ARG A 209 5.63 0.90 13.62
N THR A 210 5.05 -0.22 13.22
CA THR A 210 4.68 -0.52 11.84
C THR A 210 3.53 0.40 11.38
N ALA A 211 2.49 0.57 12.20
CA ALA A 211 1.40 1.50 11.94
C ALA A 211 1.89 2.95 11.75
N ARG A 212 2.75 3.45 12.66
CA ARG A 212 3.37 4.78 12.55
C ARG A 212 4.26 4.92 11.31
N LEU A 213 4.96 3.84 10.92
CA LEU A 213 5.81 3.84 9.72
C LEU A 213 4.97 3.92 8.44
N ILE A 214 3.82 3.25 8.40
CA ILE A 214 2.85 3.32 7.29
C ILE A 214 2.33 4.76 7.14
N GLY A 215 1.88 5.40 8.23
CA GLY A 215 1.46 6.80 8.21
C GLY A 215 2.57 7.72 7.69
N ASN A 216 3.81 7.53 8.16
CA ASN A 216 4.96 8.29 7.68
C ASN A 216 5.30 8.07 6.20
N LEU A 217 5.15 6.84 5.69
CA LEU A 217 5.35 6.50 4.27
C LEU A 217 4.39 7.30 3.39
N PHE A 218 3.11 7.31 3.72
CA PHE A 218 2.12 8.06 2.96
C PHE A 218 2.38 9.58 2.99
N LEU A 219 2.67 10.14 4.17
CA LEU A 219 2.97 11.58 4.29
C LEU A 219 4.24 11.96 3.50
N ALA A 220 5.27 11.11 3.52
CA ALA A 220 6.45 11.29 2.70
C ALA A 220 6.13 11.24 1.20
N THR A 221 5.18 10.40 0.80
CA THR A 221 4.68 10.31 -0.58
C THR A 221 3.94 11.58 -0.99
N PHE A 222 3.03 12.12 -0.16
CA PHE A 222 2.34 13.38 -0.48
C PHE A 222 3.30 14.56 -0.60
N ALA A 223 4.25 14.69 0.34
CA ALA A 223 5.30 15.70 0.22
C ALA A 223 6.14 15.52 -1.05
N ARG A 224 6.26 14.28 -1.57
CA ARG A 224 6.90 14.01 -2.84
C ARG A 224 6.03 14.42 -4.02
N LEU A 225 4.80 13.95 -4.11
CA LEU A 225 3.88 14.27 -5.20
C LEU A 225 3.66 15.79 -5.33
N GLU A 226 3.60 16.52 -4.21
CA GLU A 226 3.52 17.98 -4.19
C GLU A 226 4.74 18.62 -4.87
N ARG A 227 5.96 18.14 -4.59
CA ARG A 227 7.19 18.63 -5.22
C ARG A 227 7.29 18.31 -6.70
N GLU A 228 6.79 17.14 -7.10
CA GLU A 228 6.73 16.72 -8.49
C GLU A 228 5.60 17.46 -9.26
N GLY A 229 4.74 18.22 -8.55
CA GLY A 229 3.64 18.98 -9.15
C GLY A 229 2.45 18.12 -9.57
N VAL A 230 2.32 16.92 -9.00
CA VAL A 230 1.26 15.95 -9.36
C VAL A 230 0.31 15.65 -8.20
N LEU A 231 0.39 16.38 -7.10
CA LEU A 231 -0.63 16.33 -6.02
C LEU A 231 -1.75 17.33 -6.31
N ALA A 232 -2.53 17.08 -7.35
CA ALA A 232 -3.65 17.95 -7.75
C ALA A 232 -4.79 17.13 -8.39
N PRO A 233 -6.05 17.59 -8.30
CA PRO A 233 -7.21 16.87 -8.83
C PRO A 233 -7.16 16.60 -10.34
N ASP A 234 -6.55 17.50 -11.10
CA ASP A 234 -6.39 17.42 -12.56
C ASP A 234 -5.06 16.78 -12.98
N SER A 235 -4.23 16.36 -12.02
CA SER A 235 -2.94 15.73 -12.28
C SER A 235 -3.07 14.37 -12.99
N GLU A 236 -1.94 13.79 -13.36
CA GLU A 236 -1.91 12.44 -13.92
C GLU A 236 -2.22 11.32 -12.91
N VAL A 237 -2.21 11.62 -11.60
CA VAL A 237 -2.55 10.65 -10.55
C VAL A 237 -4.07 10.66 -10.35
N LYS A 238 -4.75 9.65 -10.89
CA LYS A 238 -6.23 9.66 -11.03
C LYS A 238 -7.00 9.12 -9.82
N ASP A 239 -6.30 8.61 -8.83
CA ASP A 239 -6.86 7.94 -7.66
C ASP A 239 -6.38 8.56 -6.33
N LEU A 240 -5.94 9.82 -6.35
CA LEU A 240 -5.56 10.57 -5.15
C LEU A 240 -6.70 10.56 -4.12
N ASP A 241 -7.91 10.88 -4.56
CA ASP A 241 -9.12 10.95 -3.76
C ASP A 241 -9.35 9.68 -2.93
N ILE A 242 -9.22 8.51 -3.56
CA ILE A 242 -9.57 7.24 -2.96
C ILE A 242 -8.44 6.61 -2.16
N VAL A 243 -7.19 6.82 -2.57
CA VAL A 243 -6.03 6.39 -1.77
C VAL A 243 -5.97 7.22 -0.49
N MET A 244 -6.17 8.55 -0.58
CA MET A 244 -6.26 9.43 0.59
C MET A 244 -7.45 9.07 1.48
N ALA A 245 -8.63 8.83 0.91
CA ALA A 245 -9.80 8.34 1.67
C ALA A 245 -9.50 7.00 2.37
N GLY A 246 -8.79 6.09 1.69
CA GLY A 246 -8.40 4.79 2.23
C GLY A 246 -7.48 4.91 3.44
N MET A 247 -6.70 5.98 3.54
CA MET A 247 -5.86 6.22 4.71
C MET A 247 -6.65 6.52 5.99
N PHE A 248 -7.83 7.12 5.89
CA PHE A 248 -8.72 7.29 7.04
C PHE A 248 -9.25 5.95 7.55
N LYS A 249 -9.54 5.00 6.64
CA LYS A 249 -9.85 3.62 7.03
C LYS A 249 -8.69 2.92 7.70
N VAL A 250 -7.47 3.12 7.19
CA VAL A 250 -6.26 2.59 7.83
C VAL A 250 -6.09 3.17 9.24
N ALA A 251 -6.25 4.49 9.41
CA ALA A 251 -6.15 5.14 10.72
C ALA A 251 -7.22 4.61 11.69
N SER A 252 -8.48 4.53 11.23
CA SER A 252 -9.59 3.97 12.01
C SER A 252 -9.34 2.51 12.41
N ALA A 253 -8.90 1.65 11.49
CA ALA A 253 -8.54 0.26 11.80
C ALA A 253 -7.44 0.18 12.86
N PHE A 254 -6.41 1.03 12.74
CA PHE A 254 -5.33 1.07 13.72
C PHE A 254 -5.76 1.60 15.09
N ARG A 255 -6.69 2.56 15.15
CA ARG A 255 -7.27 3.02 16.42
C ARG A 255 -8.13 1.94 17.07
N GLY A 256 -8.93 1.21 16.29
CA GLY A 256 -9.72 0.07 16.77
C GLY A 256 -8.86 -1.05 17.37
N SER A 257 -7.57 -1.12 17.01
CA SER A 257 -6.59 -2.04 17.59
C SER A 257 -5.56 -1.37 18.53
N SER A 258 -5.86 -0.18 19.06
CA SER A 258 -4.99 0.53 20.00
C SER A 258 -3.56 0.83 19.50
N LEU A 259 -3.37 0.90 18.18
CA LEU A 259 -2.04 1.10 17.57
C LEU A 259 -1.65 2.58 17.39
N LEU A 260 -2.64 3.47 17.39
CA LEU A 260 -2.46 4.92 17.31
C LEU A 260 -2.91 5.63 18.60
N GLU A 261 -2.64 5.01 19.75
CA GLU A 261 -2.88 5.62 21.05
C GLU A 261 -1.73 6.56 21.47
N GLY A 262 -2.10 7.66 22.13
CA GLY A 262 -1.18 8.66 22.66
C GLY A 262 -0.74 9.72 21.66
N GLU A 263 0.22 10.55 22.06
CA GLU A 263 0.77 11.65 21.25
C GLU A 263 2.29 11.55 21.17
N THR A 264 2.81 10.67 20.33
CA THR A 264 4.26 10.60 20.09
C THR A 264 4.69 11.81 19.27
N ARG A 265 5.04 12.89 19.97
CA ARG A 265 5.56 14.12 19.36
C ARG A 265 6.95 13.87 18.79
N ILE A 266 7.03 13.84 17.46
CA ILE A 266 8.29 13.84 16.72
C ILE A 266 8.86 15.25 16.81
N LYS A 267 9.95 15.41 17.56
CA LYS A 267 10.66 16.70 17.69
C LYS A 267 11.41 17.04 16.41
N LYS A 268 11.43 18.34 16.09
CA LYS A 268 12.26 18.91 15.01
C LYS A 268 13.73 18.55 15.21
N SER A 269 14.36 18.08 14.15
CA SER A 269 15.79 17.76 14.09
C SER A 269 16.31 17.85 12.66
N LYS A 270 17.63 17.78 12.45
CA LYS A 270 18.21 17.74 11.10
C LYS A 270 17.67 16.59 10.24
N LYS A 271 17.32 15.45 10.86
CA LYS A 271 16.81 14.26 10.17
C LYS A 271 15.27 14.22 10.07
N ARG A 272 14.59 15.12 10.78
CA ARG A 272 13.12 15.25 10.85
C ARG A 272 12.78 16.74 10.93
N PRO A 273 12.81 17.46 9.80
CA PRO A 273 12.76 18.91 9.79
C PRO A 273 11.43 19.48 10.28
N PHE A 274 10.33 18.75 10.09
CA PHE A 274 9.00 19.13 10.52
C PHE A 274 8.60 18.40 11.82
N PRO A 275 8.17 19.12 12.88
CA PRO A 275 7.60 18.49 14.06
C PRO A 275 6.19 17.97 13.78
N SER A 276 5.85 16.78 14.28
CA SER A 276 4.55 16.17 14.02
C SER A 276 4.12 15.19 15.11
N VAL A 277 2.85 14.77 15.08
CA VAL A 277 2.32 13.67 15.90
C VAL A 277 2.07 12.46 14.98
N ALA A 278 2.65 11.32 15.32
CA ALA A 278 2.61 10.14 14.43
C ALA A 278 1.23 9.46 14.42
N GLU A 279 0.50 9.56 15.52
CA GLU A 279 -0.81 8.93 15.77
C GLU A 279 -1.97 9.62 15.07
N THR A 280 -1.79 10.87 14.64
CA THR A 280 -2.81 11.68 13.96
C THR A 280 -2.38 11.98 12.52
N PHE A 281 -1.80 10.98 11.84
CA PHE A 281 -1.28 11.20 10.48
C PHE A 281 -2.38 11.59 9.48
N ASP A 282 -3.60 11.13 9.73
CA ASP A 282 -4.84 11.41 9.01
C ASP A 282 -5.25 12.89 9.04
N ASN A 283 -4.94 13.62 10.11
CA ASN A 283 -5.09 15.09 10.14
C ASN A 283 -4.27 15.75 9.02
N TYR A 284 -3.02 15.31 8.85
CA TYR A 284 -2.16 15.82 7.77
C TYR A 284 -2.64 15.36 6.39
N VAL A 285 -3.26 14.18 6.27
CA VAL A 285 -3.88 13.74 5.00
C VAL A 285 -5.01 14.70 4.62
N ALA A 286 -5.90 15.01 5.57
CA ALA A 286 -7.00 15.94 5.34
C ALA A 286 -6.48 17.34 5.00
N ALA A 287 -5.48 17.84 5.71
CA ALA A 287 -4.84 19.11 5.40
C ALA A 287 -4.23 19.12 3.98
N TYR A 288 -3.59 18.03 3.53
CA TYR A 288 -3.11 17.92 2.15
C TYR A 288 -4.26 17.94 1.14
N ALA A 289 -5.34 17.21 1.41
CA ALA A 289 -6.52 17.17 0.54
C ALA A 289 -7.15 18.57 0.41
N LYS A 290 -7.35 19.26 1.55
CA LYS A 290 -7.86 20.63 1.63
C LYS A 290 -6.98 21.62 0.87
N LYS A 291 -5.67 21.61 1.13
CA LYS A 291 -4.68 22.50 0.49
C LYS A 291 -4.71 22.41 -1.04
N HIS A 292 -4.91 21.20 -1.58
CA HIS A 292 -4.88 20.94 -3.03
C HIS A 292 -6.27 20.80 -3.66
N GLY A 293 -7.34 21.03 -2.91
CA GLY A 293 -8.71 20.95 -3.42
C GLY A 293 -9.14 19.54 -3.86
N ILE A 294 -8.60 18.50 -3.24
CA ILE A 294 -8.90 17.10 -3.56
C ILE A 294 -10.17 16.68 -2.81
N THR A 295 -11.21 16.30 -3.56
CA THR A 295 -12.46 15.78 -2.97
C THR A 295 -12.34 14.28 -2.71
N LEU A 296 -12.29 13.89 -1.44
CA LEU A 296 -12.17 12.49 -1.01
C LEU A 296 -13.46 11.71 -1.30
N ARG A 297 -13.34 10.48 -1.83
CA ARG A 297 -14.48 9.61 -2.14
C ARG A 297 -14.12 8.12 -2.17
N GLY A 298 -15.12 7.27 -2.40
CA GLY A 298 -14.95 5.85 -2.72
C GLY A 298 -14.75 4.90 -1.54
N VAL A 299 -14.78 5.43 -0.31
CA VAL A 299 -14.65 4.66 0.93
C VAL A 299 -15.97 4.61 1.72
N PRO A 300 -16.41 3.44 2.21
CA PRO A 300 -17.63 3.33 3.03
C PRO A 300 -17.54 4.11 4.34
N LYS A 301 -18.63 4.73 4.78
CA LYS A 301 -18.69 5.53 6.03
C LYS A 301 -17.61 6.63 6.09
N LEU A 302 -17.23 7.21 4.94
CA LEU A 302 -16.18 8.25 4.87
C LEU A 302 -16.56 9.54 5.61
N LYS A 303 -17.85 9.90 5.64
CA LYS A 303 -18.32 11.10 6.37
C LYS A 303 -17.98 10.99 7.86
N ASP A 304 -18.38 9.88 8.48
CA ASP A 304 -18.14 9.56 9.88
C ASP A 304 -16.63 9.60 10.20
N LEU A 305 -15.80 9.08 9.30
CA LEU A 305 -14.34 9.12 9.45
C LEU A 305 -13.72 10.52 9.41
N LEU A 306 -14.41 11.50 8.82
CA LEU A 306 -13.92 12.87 8.70
C LEU A 306 -14.39 13.78 9.84
N GLU A 307 -15.38 13.35 10.65
CA GLU A 307 -15.95 14.19 11.72
C GLU A 307 -14.93 14.51 12.82
N GLU A 308 -14.02 13.57 13.12
CA GLU A 308 -13.01 13.70 14.18
C GLU A 308 -11.65 14.22 13.68
N VAL A 309 -11.54 14.55 12.39
CA VAL A 309 -10.28 14.92 11.76
C VAL A 309 -10.08 16.44 11.78
N ASP A 310 -8.93 16.87 12.28
CA ASP A 310 -8.49 18.26 12.18
C ASP A 310 -7.74 18.48 10.86
N ASP A 311 -8.36 19.18 9.91
CA ASP A 311 -7.79 19.50 8.60
C ASP A 311 -7.10 20.88 8.54
N ASP A 312 -7.02 21.59 9.67
CA ASP A 312 -6.37 22.90 9.83
C ASP A 312 -4.94 22.80 10.40
N VAL A 313 -4.40 21.58 10.48
CA VAL A 313 -3.01 21.35 10.91
C VAL A 313 -2.00 21.94 9.91
N GLU A 314 -0.90 22.49 10.43
CA GLU A 314 0.18 22.99 9.59
C GLU A 314 0.80 21.86 8.74
N LEU A 315 1.14 22.19 7.49
CA LEU A 315 1.86 21.31 6.59
C LEU A 315 3.29 21.81 6.34
N PRO A 316 4.26 20.91 6.15
CA PRO A 316 5.61 21.33 5.81
C PRO A 316 5.68 21.91 4.41
N THR A 317 6.53 22.93 4.26
CA THR A 317 6.94 23.48 2.96
C THR A 317 8.36 23.07 2.60
N VAL A 318 8.64 22.96 1.30
CA VAL A 318 9.97 22.58 0.78
C VAL A 318 11.02 23.61 1.17
N GLU A 319 10.66 24.89 1.17
CA GLU A 319 11.54 26.02 1.46
C GLU A 319 12.04 25.98 2.90
N GLN A 320 11.17 25.61 3.85
CA GLN A 320 11.49 25.61 5.28
C GLN A 320 11.99 24.25 5.78
N HIS A 321 11.54 23.14 5.17
CA HIS A 321 11.71 21.79 5.69
C HIS A 321 12.48 20.85 4.74
N GLY A 322 12.80 21.28 3.53
CA GLY A 322 13.55 20.50 2.54
C GLY A 322 12.73 19.38 1.89
N LYS A 323 13.43 18.43 1.24
CA LYS A 323 12.81 17.37 0.42
C LYS A 323 12.25 16.17 1.21
N ASP A 324 12.67 16.00 2.46
CA ASP A 324 12.18 14.92 3.34
C ASP A 324 11.65 15.54 4.66
N PRO A 325 10.56 16.31 4.60
CA PRO A 325 10.07 17.03 5.78
C PRO A 325 9.56 16.06 6.87
N TRP A 326 8.98 14.94 6.47
CA TRP A 326 8.45 13.90 7.34
C TRP A 326 9.52 12.94 7.88
N GLY A 327 10.76 13.03 7.37
CA GLY A 327 11.90 12.27 7.85
C GLY A 327 11.80 10.77 7.58
N TRP A 328 11.31 10.39 6.40
CA TRP A 328 11.19 9.01 5.92
C TRP A 328 12.51 8.26 6.08
N ALA A 329 13.62 8.82 5.61
CA ALA A 329 14.92 8.14 5.65
C ALA A 329 15.32 7.77 7.09
N ALA A 330 14.99 8.64 8.05
CA ALA A 330 15.23 8.40 9.45
C ALA A 330 14.25 7.40 10.09
N ALA A 331 12.98 7.40 9.67
CA ALA A 331 11.99 6.41 10.11
C ALA A 331 12.34 5.01 9.61
N PHE A 332 12.63 4.88 8.32
CA PHE A 332 13.01 3.62 7.68
C PHE A 332 14.33 3.05 8.22
N SER A 333 15.35 3.89 8.45
CA SER A 333 16.61 3.43 9.07
C SER A 333 16.39 2.81 10.46
N LYS A 334 15.46 3.33 11.26
CA LYS A 334 15.11 2.76 12.57
C LYS A 334 14.34 1.43 12.46
N CYS A 335 13.67 1.17 11.33
CA CYS A 335 13.03 -0.12 11.08
C CYS A 335 14.10 -1.22 10.93
N LYS A 336 15.18 -0.93 10.18
CA LYS A 336 16.26 -1.89 9.88
C LYS A 336 17.13 -2.31 11.05
N THR A 337 17.17 -1.57 12.16
CA THR A 337 18.16 -1.80 13.23
C THR A 337 17.82 -2.94 14.18
N ARG A 338 16.64 -3.57 14.11
CA ARG A 338 16.11 -4.38 15.24
C ARG A 338 15.71 -5.83 14.98
N LYS A 339 15.80 -6.37 13.77
CA LYS A 339 15.57 -7.78 13.40
C LYS A 339 15.78 -7.85 11.88
N THR A 340 15.75 -9.03 11.28
CA THR A 340 15.57 -9.14 9.82
C THR A 340 14.22 -8.51 9.46
N VAL A 341 14.23 -7.51 8.58
CA VAL A 341 13.02 -6.83 8.09
C VAL A 341 12.61 -7.48 6.76
N GLY A 342 11.34 -7.86 6.64
CA GLY A 342 10.81 -8.48 5.42
C GLY A 342 11.40 -9.87 5.14
N GLY A 343 11.40 -10.24 3.85
CA GLY A 343 11.81 -11.55 3.34
C GLY A 343 10.67 -12.55 3.22
N ASP A 344 11.01 -13.84 3.14
CA ASP A 344 10.05 -14.95 3.07
C ASP A 344 10.28 -16.04 4.11
N GLY A 345 10.95 -15.73 5.23
CA GLY A 345 11.19 -16.73 6.28
C GLY A 345 9.92 -17.34 6.90
N LEU A 346 8.75 -16.69 6.76
CA LEU A 346 7.46 -17.22 7.21
C LEU A 346 6.59 -17.74 6.06
N ASP A 347 7.07 -17.65 4.81
CA ASP A 347 6.44 -18.34 3.67
C ASP A 347 6.70 -19.84 3.81
N ILE A 348 5.66 -20.60 4.15
CA ILE A 348 5.73 -22.05 4.40
C ILE A 348 6.21 -22.81 3.15
N THR A 349 6.01 -22.25 1.96
CA THR A 349 6.48 -22.87 0.70
C THR A 349 8.00 -22.76 0.52
N SER A 350 8.65 -21.83 1.22
CA SER A 350 10.11 -21.69 1.24
C SER A 350 10.81 -22.70 2.16
N TRP A 351 10.06 -23.32 3.08
CA TRP A 351 10.60 -24.22 4.09
C TRP A 351 11.06 -25.54 3.48
N THR A 352 11.94 -26.24 4.21
CA THR A 352 12.29 -27.61 3.84
C THR A 352 11.12 -28.56 4.10
N SER A 353 11.12 -29.70 3.41
CA SER A 353 10.15 -30.77 3.65
C SER A 353 10.18 -31.25 5.11
N ALA A 354 11.37 -31.30 5.72
CA ALA A 354 11.54 -31.71 7.11
C ALA A 354 10.88 -30.72 8.08
N GLU A 355 11.05 -29.42 7.85
CA GLU A 355 10.42 -28.37 8.66
C GLU A 355 8.90 -28.41 8.55
N ARG A 356 8.34 -28.52 7.34
CA ARG A 356 6.87 -28.61 7.18
C ARG A 356 6.29 -29.85 7.88
N LYS A 357 6.89 -31.03 7.68
CA LYS A 357 6.48 -32.29 8.34
C LYS A 357 6.47 -32.20 9.87
N LYS A 358 7.42 -31.46 10.45
CA LYS A 358 7.50 -31.28 11.90
C LYS A 358 6.22 -30.62 12.44
N HIS A 359 5.69 -29.64 11.70
CA HIS A 359 4.56 -28.80 12.08
C HIS A 359 3.21 -29.30 11.56
N ALA A 360 3.18 -30.12 10.51
CA ALA A 360 1.96 -30.75 10.01
C ALA A 360 1.29 -31.65 11.06
N PHE A 361 -0.04 -31.65 11.08
CA PHE A 361 -0.81 -32.47 12.01
C PHE A 361 -0.60 -33.97 11.77
N ASP A 362 -0.57 -34.41 10.50
CA ASP A 362 -0.42 -35.81 10.12
C ASP A 362 1.06 -36.27 9.97
N LYS A 363 2.01 -35.37 10.25
CA LYS A 363 3.46 -35.55 10.10
C LYS A 363 3.93 -35.86 8.67
N LYS A 364 3.11 -35.55 7.66
CA LYS A 364 3.50 -35.58 6.25
C LYS A 364 3.80 -34.18 5.73
N ASP A 365 4.40 -34.12 4.54
CA ASP A 365 4.62 -32.83 3.89
C ASP A 365 3.29 -32.39 3.27
N PRO A 366 2.73 -31.23 3.67
CA PRO A 366 1.47 -30.75 3.11
C PRO A 366 1.64 -30.30 1.65
N LEU A 367 2.88 -30.09 1.18
CA LEU A 367 3.16 -29.84 -0.22
C LEU A 367 3.52 -31.15 -0.94
N GLY A 368 2.62 -31.57 -1.83
CA GLY A 368 2.84 -32.71 -2.71
C GLY A 368 3.91 -32.42 -3.79
N LYS A 369 4.30 -33.48 -4.50
CA LYS A 369 5.32 -33.38 -5.56
C LYS A 369 4.90 -32.40 -6.66
N LYS A 370 3.61 -32.40 -7.03
CA LYS A 370 3.08 -31.55 -8.10
C LYS A 370 3.19 -30.07 -7.73
N GLU A 371 2.82 -29.72 -6.50
CA GLU A 371 2.87 -28.36 -5.96
C GLU A 371 4.32 -27.88 -5.88
N LEU A 372 5.23 -28.70 -5.34
CA LEU A 372 6.65 -28.39 -5.27
C LEU A 372 7.29 -28.21 -6.66
N ASP A 373 6.94 -29.08 -7.62
CA ASP A 373 7.43 -28.95 -8.99
C ASP A 373 6.86 -27.69 -9.68
N ALA A 374 5.62 -27.30 -9.35
CA ALA A 374 5.04 -26.06 -9.85
C ALA A 374 5.76 -24.82 -9.28
N ILE A 375 6.01 -24.79 -7.97
CA ILE A 375 6.74 -23.69 -7.32
C ILE A 375 8.17 -23.59 -7.89
N LYS A 376 8.87 -24.71 -8.07
CA LYS A 376 10.20 -24.72 -8.70
C LYS A 376 10.20 -24.19 -10.14
N LYS A 377 9.10 -24.37 -10.87
CA LYS A 377 8.92 -23.88 -12.25
C LYS A 377 8.48 -22.41 -12.31
N GLY A 378 8.27 -21.76 -11.18
CA GLY A 378 7.88 -20.34 -11.14
C GLY A 378 6.38 -20.08 -11.16
N PHE A 379 5.53 -21.10 -10.97
CA PHE A 379 4.08 -20.87 -10.91
C PHE A 379 3.68 -20.17 -9.60
N VAL A 380 2.75 -19.22 -9.71
CA VAL A 380 2.10 -18.58 -8.56
C VAL A 380 1.05 -19.53 -8.00
N THR A 381 1.16 -19.85 -6.72
CA THR A 381 0.23 -20.74 -6.02
C THR A 381 -0.76 -19.89 -5.24
N MET A 382 -2.04 -19.91 -5.61
CA MET A 382 -3.12 -19.49 -4.70
C MET A 382 -3.63 -20.73 -3.98
N LEU A 383 -3.69 -20.66 -2.65
CA LEU A 383 -4.30 -21.70 -1.83
C LEU A 383 -5.77 -21.32 -1.72
N GLY A 384 -6.63 -22.23 -2.18
CA GLY A 384 -8.07 -22.02 -2.30
C GLY A 384 -8.82 -23.03 -1.48
#